data_AF-A0A6C0JSG4-F1
#
_entry.id   AF-A0A6C0JSG4-F1
#
_cell.length_a   1.000
_cell.length_b   1.000
_cell.length_c   1.000
_cell.angle_alpha   90.00
_cell.angle_beta   90.00
_cell.angle_gamma   90.00
#
_symmetry.space_group_name_H-M   'P 1'
#
loop_
_entity.id
_entity.type
_entity.pdbx_description
1 polymer ?
#
loop_
_entity_poly.entity_id
_entity_poly.type
_entity_poly.pdbx_seq_one_letter_code
_entity_poly.pdbx_strand_id
1 'polypeptide(L)'
;MNIDILEDVIPQRIACGTSFLPIIKLGLKKGYVPVAFSGNITFVRKDLINRLKIIPYILSDNPYDYLHLYDNLALWGNTWYTCQIITFNTAIRNYYMQFKTYTIDIDWIQNHIKTYGHEIWRYGNIEEKKSMKDHVKDSGLELDANDKIIIPDGIKHFKIDIGLSFDAPHSQNWLDNDDSLCVFGFEPNHVWVKFMTSPTEDRDRTFKDYHTYTKQLEYEYVGKRFFVIPVALSNVSDQKEMTLYIPNVSDG
;
A
#
# COMPACT_ATOMS: atom_id res chain seq x y z
N MET A 1 4.59 -31.62 -6.65
CA MET A 1 3.65 -30.78 -7.41
C MET A 1 3.49 -29.51 -6.61
N ASN A 2 4.32 -28.52 -6.91
CA ASN A 2 4.38 -27.24 -6.20
C ASN A 2 3.25 -26.38 -6.74
N ILE A 3 2.28 -26.08 -5.89
CA ILE A 3 1.23 -25.12 -6.22
C ILE A 3 1.85 -23.74 -5.98
N ASP A 4 2.21 -23.09 -7.07
CA ASP A 4 2.70 -21.71 -7.09
C ASP A 4 1.48 -20.77 -7.05
N ILE A 5 1.02 -20.45 -5.84
CA ILE A 5 -0.08 -19.47 -5.60
C ILE A 5 0.46 -18.02 -5.62
N LEU A 6 1.73 -17.79 -5.97
CA LEU A 6 2.43 -16.54 -5.69
C LEU A 6 2.61 -15.58 -6.88
N GLU A 7 2.02 -15.84 -8.05
CA GLU A 7 2.21 -14.93 -9.20
C GLU A 7 1.28 -13.70 -9.23
N ASP A 8 0.13 -13.70 -8.52
CA ASP A 8 -0.88 -12.63 -8.73
C ASP A 8 -1.08 -11.63 -7.59
N VAL A 9 -0.33 -11.70 -6.49
CA VAL A 9 -0.43 -10.67 -5.44
C VAL A 9 0.93 -10.44 -4.80
N ILE A 10 1.34 -9.17 -4.74
CA ILE A 10 2.32 -8.53 -3.83
C ILE A 10 3.55 -7.94 -4.56
N PRO A 11 3.61 -6.60 -4.71
CA PRO A 11 4.84 -5.89 -5.06
C PRO A 11 5.79 -5.83 -3.85
N GLN A 12 6.88 -6.60 -3.96
CA GLN A 12 8.25 -6.33 -3.50
C GLN A 12 8.47 -5.53 -2.19
N ARG A 13 8.83 -6.25 -1.11
CA ARG A 13 10.09 -6.12 -0.31
C ARG A 13 9.91 -6.66 1.12
N ILE A 14 9.59 -7.95 1.28
CA ILE A 14 10.12 -8.78 2.38
C ILE A 14 10.34 -10.18 1.79
N ALA A 15 11.55 -10.40 1.27
CA ALA A 15 12.05 -11.63 0.64
C ALA A 15 11.28 -12.15 -0.59
N CYS A 16 11.89 -11.99 -1.77
CA CYS A 16 11.47 -12.58 -3.05
C CYS A 16 11.09 -14.07 -2.91
N GLY A 17 9.79 -14.36 -2.75
CA GLY A 17 9.22 -15.71 -2.78
C GLY A 17 9.74 -16.68 -1.72
N THR A 18 10.52 -16.22 -0.73
CA THR A 18 11.12 -17.14 0.24
C THR A 18 10.24 -17.17 1.48
N SER A 19 9.52 -18.29 1.67
CA SER A 19 8.74 -18.50 2.89
C SER A 19 9.62 -18.34 4.13
N PHE A 20 9.00 -17.98 5.25
CA PHE A 20 9.63 -17.78 6.56
C PHE A 20 10.75 -18.80 6.85
N LEU A 21 10.45 -20.08 6.61
CA LEU A 21 11.31 -21.20 6.98
C LEU A 21 12.64 -21.29 6.20
N PRO A 22 12.69 -21.16 4.86
CA PRO A 22 13.96 -21.13 4.15
C PRO A 22 14.90 -19.99 4.56
N ILE A 23 14.37 -18.83 4.98
CA ILE A 23 15.20 -17.74 5.54
C ILE A 23 15.81 -18.14 6.88
N ILE A 24 15.03 -18.76 7.77
CA ILE A 24 15.55 -19.30 9.04
C ILE A 24 16.64 -20.35 8.78
N LYS A 25 16.39 -21.30 7.88
CA LYS A 25 17.37 -22.34 7.49
C LYS A 25 18.68 -21.71 7.01
N LEU A 26 18.59 -20.69 6.17
CA LEU A 26 19.77 -19.99 5.64
C LEU A 26 20.53 -19.25 6.74
N GLY A 27 19.83 -18.57 7.64
CA GLY A 27 20.44 -17.86 8.78
C GLY A 27 21.20 -18.80 9.70
N LEU A 28 20.56 -19.91 10.12
CA LEU A 28 21.18 -20.94 10.95
C LEU A 28 22.42 -21.53 10.28
N LYS A 29 22.34 -21.87 8.98
CA LYS A 29 23.48 -22.36 8.20
C LYS A 29 24.65 -21.38 8.17
N LYS A 30 24.36 -20.07 8.20
CA LYS A 30 25.37 -19.00 8.22
C LYS A 30 25.83 -18.62 9.64
N GLY A 31 25.40 -19.32 10.69
CA GLY A 31 25.79 -19.05 12.07
C GLY A 31 25.05 -17.89 12.73
N TYR A 32 23.87 -17.54 12.23
CA TYR A 32 22.98 -16.54 12.81
C TYR A 32 21.83 -17.21 13.58
N VAL A 33 21.41 -16.57 14.67
CA VAL A 33 20.26 -16.94 15.48
C VAL A 33 19.11 -15.99 15.13
N PRO A 34 17.96 -16.52 14.69
CA PRO A 34 16.73 -15.74 14.54
C PRO A 34 16.25 -15.23 15.90
N VAL A 35 15.89 -13.95 15.96
CA VAL A 35 15.31 -13.31 17.15
C VAL A 35 14.06 -12.51 16.76
N ALA A 36 13.06 -12.51 17.63
CA ALA A 36 11.85 -11.72 17.43
C ALA A 36 12.10 -10.30 17.90
N PHE A 37 12.28 -9.37 16.97
CA PHE A 37 12.37 -7.96 17.27
C PHE A 37 11.18 -7.23 16.67
N SER A 38 10.44 -6.52 17.52
CA SER A 38 9.27 -5.74 17.11
C SER A 38 8.30 -6.55 16.24
N GLY A 39 8.11 -7.84 16.54
CA GLY A 39 7.22 -8.73 15.80
C GLY A 39 7.72 -9.26 14.46
N ASN A 40 8.89 -8.79 14.00
CA ASN A 40 9.61 -9.33 12.86
C ASN A 40 10.75 -10.24 13.33
N ILE A 41 11.18 -11.15 12.45
CA ILE A 41 12.43 -11.88 12.68
C ILE A 41 13.60 -11.09 12.13
N THR A 42 14.58 -10.85 13.00
CA THR A 42 15.92 -10.41 12.61
C THR A 42 16.94 -11.48 12.95
N PHE A 43 18.13 -11.37 12.38
CA PHE A 43 19.20 -12.36 12.52
C PHE A 43 20.37 -11.74 13.28
N VAL A 44 20.73 -12.37 14.39
CA VAL A 44 21.85 -11.94 15.23
C VAL A 44 22.94 -12.99 15.19
N ARG A 45 24.20 -12.58 15.10
CA ARG A 45 25.30 -13.54 15.12
C ARG A 45 25.27 -14.34 16.43
N LYS A 46 25.49 -15.66 16.33
CA LYS A 46 25.40 -16.58 17.48
C LYS A 46 26.31 -16.19 18.65
N ASP A 47 27.48 -15.58 18.38
CA ASP A 47 28.41 -15.12 19.41
C ASP A 47 27.97 -13.83 20.13
N LEU A 48 27.01 -13.09 19.56
CA LEU A 48 26.46 -11.86 20.13
C LEU A 48 25.14 -12.07 20.88
N ILE A 49 24.54 -13.26 20.80
CA ILE A 49 23.18 -13.51 21.31
C ILE A 49 23.05 -13.26 22.83
N ASN A 50 24.08 -13.60 23.60
CA ASN A 50 24.10 -13.41 25.05
C ASN A 50 24.09 -11.92 25.47
N ARG A 51 24.27 -11.00 24.52
CA ARG A 51 24.17 -9.55 24.74
C ARG A 51 22.73 -9.05 24.66
N LEU A 52 21.81 -9.83 24.11
CA LEU A 52 20.38 -9.49 24.04
C LEU A 52 19.72 -9.84 25.38
N LYS A 53 19.63 -8.86 26.28
CA LYS A 53 19.04 -9.09 27.62
C LYS A 53 17.51 -9.08 27.64
N ILE A 54 16.87 -8.50 26.62
CA ILE A 54 15.43 -8.14 26.66
C ILE A 54 14.65 -8.80 25.51
N ILE A 55 15.33 -9.25 24.45
CA ILE A 55 14.68 -9.75 23.23
C ILE A 55 14.46 -11.27 23.36
N PRO A 56 13.24 -11.78 23.15
CA PRO A 56 12.99 -13.21 23.14
C PRO A 56 13.72 -13.89 21.96
N TYR A 57 14.46 -14.94 22.27
CA TYR A 57 15.14 -15.78 21.30
C TYR A 57 15.07 -17.25 21.71
N ILE A 58 15.28 -18.12 20.73
CA ILE A 58 15.42 -19.57 20.93
C ILE A 58 16.82 -19.95 20.43
N LEU A 59 17.50 -20.84 21.15
CA LEU A 59 18.72 -21.47 20.66
C LEU A 59 18.39 -22.88 20.22
N SER A 60 18.09 -23.04 18.93
CA SER A 60 17.84 -24.33 18.31
C SER A 60 18.53 -24.40 16.95
N ASP A 61 19.00 -25.58 16.58
CA ASP A 61 19.44 -25.85 15.21
C ASP A 61 18.26 -26.31 14.32
N ASN A 62 17.09 -26.56 14.93
CA ASN A 62 15.86 -26.87 14.22
C ASN A 62 15.13 -25.58 13.79
N PRO A 63 15.02 -25.28 12.48
CA PRO A 63 14.40 -24.06 11.98
C PRO A 63 12.91 -23.92 12.36
N TYR A 64 12.23 -25.03 12.67
CA TYR A 64 10.81 -25.01 13.03
C TYR A 64 10.57 -24.53 14.46
N ASP A 65 11.56 -24.63 15.36
CA ASP A 65 11.40 -24.15 16.75
C ASP A 65 11.24 -22.62 16.79
N TYR A 66 11.75 -21.93 15.78
CA TYR A 66 11.64 -20.47 15.63
C TYR A 66 10.28 -20.00 15.14
N LEU A 67 9.38 -20.91 14.73
CA LEU A 67 8.01 -20.53 14.32
C LEU A 67 7.28 -19.77 15.43
N HIS A 68 7.54 -20.13 16.69
CA HIS A 68 6.96 -19.47 17.86
C HIS A 68 7.39 -18.01 18.05
N LEU A 69 8.49 -17.60 17.44
CA LEU A 69 9.01 -16.23 17.52
C LEU A 69 8.31 -15.29 16.55
N TYR A 70 7.60 -15.82 15.55
CA TYR A 70 6.87 -14.99 14.61
C TYR A 70 5.59 -14.48 15.26
N ASP A 71 5.26 -13.20 15.10
CA ASP A 71 4.00 -12.63 15.58
C ASP A 71 3.23 -12.02 14.40
N ASN A 72 1.90 -11.92 14.51
CA ASN A 72 1.09 -11.25 13.49
C ASN A 72 1.09 -9.72 13.63
N LEU A 73 1.76 -9.20 14.65
CA LEU A 73 1.91 -7.78 14.91
C LEU A 73 3.34 -7.37 14.68
N ALA A 74 3.58 -6.17 14.17
CA ALA A 74 4.88 -5.52 14.06
C ALA A 74 4.85 -4.19 14.81
N LEU A 75 5.78 -3.97 15.74
CA LEU A 75 5.89 -2.69 16.46
C LEU A 75 6.72 -1.71 15.63
N TRP A 76 6.18 -0.53 15.35
CA TRP A 76 6.93 0.55 14.72
C TRP A 76 6.71 1.85 15.49
N GLY A 77 7.80 2.43 16.01
CA GLY A 77 7.71 3.50 16.99
C GLY A 77 7.04 3.00 18.27
N ASN A 78 5.91 3.60 18.64
CA ASN A 78 5.09 3.21 19.79
C ASN A 78 3.74 2.59 19.40
N THR A 79 3.58 2.20 18.13
CA THR A 79 2.30 1.69 17.60
C THR A 79 2.49 0.30 17.01
N TRP A 80 1.54 -0.59 17.30
CA TRP A 80 1.51 -1.94 16.73
C TRP A 80 0.76 -1.94 15.40
N TYR A 81 1.36 -2.54 14.38
CA TYR A 81 0.85 -2.67 13.02
C TYR A 81 0.67 -4.13 12.65
N THR A 82 -0.12 -4.40 11.63
CA THR A 82 -0.23 -5.73 11.01
C THR A 82 -0.57 -5.56 9.54
N CYS A 83 -0.27 -6.56 8.72
CA CYS A 83 -0.60 -6.54 7.29
C CYS A 83 -1.01 -7.93 6.81
N GLN A 84 -1.67 -8.00 5.65
CA GLN A 84 -2.19 -9.27 5.10
C GLN A 84 -1.10 -10.35 4.95
N ILE A 85 0.12 -9.97 4.57
CA ILE A 85 1.25 -10.88 4.43
C ILE A 85 1.63 -11.50 5.79
N ILE A 86 1.68 -10.67 6.83
CA ILE A 86 2.02 -11.10 8.18
C ILE A 86 0.92 -12.02 8.74
N THR A 87 -0.36 -11.71 8.48
CA THR A 87 -1.50 -12.55 8.85
C THR A 87 -1.48 -13.89 8.11
N PHE A 88 -1.16 -13.89 6.82
CA PHE A 88 -1.04 -15.10 6.00
C PHE A 88 0.09 -16.01 6.50
N ASN A 89 1.28 -15.45 6.76
CA ASN A 89 2.41 -16.19 7.32
C ASN A 89 2.09 -16.76 8.72
N THR A 90 1.36 -16.00 9.54
CA THR A 90 0.87 -16.46 10.84
C THR A 90 -0.12 -17.62 10.69
N ALA A 91 -1.03 -17.58 9.71
CA ALA A 91 -1.95 -18.68 9.44
C ALA A 91 -1.20 -19.95 9.01
N ILE A 92 -0.20 -19.82 8.12
CA ILE A 92 0.66 -20.95 7.73
C ILE A 92 1.42 -21.52 8.93
N ARG A 93 2.00 -20.65 9.77
CA ARG A 93 2.64 -21.03 11.03
C ARG A 93 1.69 -21.83 11.91
N ASN A 94 0.48 -21.31 12.17
CA ASN A 94 -0.53 -21.95 13.01
C ASN A 94 -0.94 -23.31 12.47
N TYR A 95 -1.17 -23.39 11.15
CA TYR A 95 -1.49 -24.63 10.48
C TYR A 95 -0.40 -25.68 10.70
N TYR A 96 0.86 -25.34 10.43
CA TYR A 96 1.97 -26.23 10.69
C TYR A 96 2.06 -26.63 12.16
N MET A 97 1.89 -25.67 13.08
CA MET A 97 1.97 -25.92 14.51
C MET A 97 0.89 -26.88 15.01
N GLN A 98 -0.31 -26.80 14.44
CA GLN A 98 -1.45 -27.63 14.78
C GLN A 98 -1.36 -29.03 14.16
N PHE A 99 -1.07 -29.13 12.86
CA PHE A 99 -1.18 -30.37 12.11
C PHE A 99 0.15 -31.08 11.87
N LYS A 100 1.28 -30.41 12.12
CA LYS A 100 2.65 -30.93 11.94
C LYS A 100 2.89 -31.53 10.54
N THR A 101 2.27 -30.97 9.51
CA THR A 101 2.38 -31.41 8.10
C THR A 101 2.92 -30.32 7.18
N TYR A 102 3.53 -30.73 6.08
CA TYR A 102 4.05 -29.85 5.02
C TYR A 102 3.07 -29.61 3.87
N THR A 103 1.90 -30.26 3.90
CA THR A 103 0.80 -30.02 2.96
C THR A 103 -0.20 -29.05 3.58
N ILE A 104 -0.53 -27.97 2.89
CA ILE A 104 -1.41 -26.93 3.43
C ILE A 104 -2.82 -27.09 2.86
N ASP A 105 -3.82 -27.10 3.74
CA ASP A 105 -5.22 -26.94 3.38
C ASP A 105 -5.53 -25.44 3.18
N ILE A 106 -5.79 -25.06 1.93
CA ILE A 106 -6.01 -23.66 1.54
C ILE A 106 -7.32 -23.12 2.15
N ASP A 107 -8.37 -23.94 2.24
CA ASP A 107 -9.65 -23.51 2.80
C ASP A 107 -9.52 -23.24 4.29
N TRP A 108 -8.73 -24.06 4.99
CA TRP A 108 -8.39 -23.79 6.39
C TRP A 108 -7.69 -22.44 6.54
N ILE A 109 -6.67 -22.16 5.72
CA ILE A 109 -5.89 -20.91 5.78
C ILE A 109 -6.80 -19.71 5.51
N GLN A 110 -7.64 -19.76 4.48
CA GLN A 110 -8.57 -18.69 4.15
C GLN A 110 -9.58 -18.43 5.28
N ASN A 111 -10.14 -19.48 5.87
CA ASN A 111 -11.08 -19.36 6.98
C ASN A 111 -10.38 -18.80 8.23
N HIS A 112 -9.16 -19.25 8.52
CA HIS A 112 -8.40 -18.76 9.66
C HIS A 112 -8.02 -17.28 9.50
N ILE A 113 -7.60 -16.86 8.30
CA ILE A 113 -7.32 -15.45 8.00
C ILE A 113 -8.55 -14.58 8.17
N LYS A 114 -9.75 -15.04 7.76
CA LYS A 114 -11.00 -14.29 7.98
C LYS A 114 -11.24 -14.05 9.47
N THR A 115 -11.00 -15.06 10.32
CA THR A 115 -11.17 -14.93 11.78
C THR A 115 -10.28 -13.84 12.40
N TYR A 116 -9.01 -13.73 11.98
CA TYR A 116 -8.10 -12.67 12.47
C TYR A 116 -8.22 -11.35 11.71
N GLY A 117 -8.64 -11.40 10.44
CA GLY A 117 -8.76 -10.24 9.57
C GLY A 117 -9.86 -9.28 10.03
N HIS A 118 -10.95 -9.78 10.60
CA HIS A 118 -12.08 -8.95 11.04
C HIS A 118 -11.71 -7.92 12.13
N GLU A 119 -10.69 -8.15 12.95
CA GLU A 119 -10.19 -7.15 13.91
C GLU A 119 -9.28 -6.09 13.27
N ILE A 120 -8.66 -6.43 12.12
CA ILE A 120 -7.71 -5.56 11.39
C ILE A 120 -8.46 -4.61 10.45
N TRP A 121 -9.56 -5.07 9.86
CA TRP A 121 -10.44 -4.23 9.01
C TRP A 121 -11.14 -3.09 9.77
N ARG A 122 -11.04 -3.02 11.10
CA ARG A 122 -11.59 -1.92 11.90
C ARG A 122 -10.70 -0.66 11.98
N TYR A 123 -9.46 -0.69 11.45
CA TYR A 123 -8.55 0.45 11.50
C TYR A 123 -8.44 1.27 10.21
N GLY A 124 -9.15 0.88 9.14
CA GLY A 124 -9.51 1.79 8.06
C GLY A 124 -11.02 1.90 8.07
N ASN A 125 -11.57 3.09 8.28
CA ASN A 125 -13.00 3.29 8.04
C ASN A 125 -13.29 2.77 6.63
N ILE A 126 -14.16 1.77 6.54
CA ILE A 126 -14.79 1.42 5.27
C ILE A 126 -15.69 2.61 4.96
N GLU A 127 -15.13 3.64 4.32
CA GLU A 127 -15.94 4.66 3.68
C GLU A 127 -16.83 3.91 2.68
N GLU A 128 -18.13 4.20 2.70
CA GLU A 128 -19.06 3.62 1.73
C GLU A 128 -18.47 3.80 0.33
N LYS A 129 -18.53 2.73 -0.49
CA LYS A 129 -18.09 2.79 -1.88
C LYS A 129 -18.84 3.90 -2.60
N LYS A 130 -18.15 5.02 -2.81
CA LYS A 130 -18.61 6.12 -3.65
C LYS A 130 -18.70 5.64 -5.09
N SER A 131 -19.81 5.92 -5.75
CA SER A 131 -19.93 5.68 -7.17
C SER A 131 -19.02 6.62 -7.96
N MET A 132 -18.76 6.31 -9.24
CA MET A 132 -18.03 7.23 -10.12
C MET A 132 -18.70 8.62 -10.17
N LYS A 133 -20.02 8.68 -10.07
CA LYS A 133 -20.76 9.94 -10.04
C LYS A 133 -20.43 10.77 -8.80
N ASP A 134 -20.28 10.12 -7.66
CA ASP A 134 -19.93 10.80 -6.41
C ASP A 134 -18.51 11.33 -6.48
N HIS A 135 -17.57 10.55 -7.02
CA HIS A 135 -16.20 11.02 -7.27
C HIS A 135 -16.15 12.23 -8.21
N VAL A 136 -16.92 12.21 -9.30
CA VAL A 136 -17.01 13.35 -10.23
C VAL A 136 -17.53 14.60 -9.53
N LYS A 137 -18.59 14.48 -8.71
CA LYS A 137 -19.14 15.61 -7.94
C LYS A 137 -18.15 16.13 -6.89
N ASP A 138 -17.46 15.25 -6.20
CA ASP A 138 -16.44 15.60 -5.20
C ASP A 138 -15.25 16.35 -5.83
N SER A 139 -14.95 16.10 -7.11
CA SER A 139 -13.95 16.85 -7.88
C SER A 139 -14.37 18.28 -8.21
N GLY A 140 -15.62 18.68 -7.91
CA GLY A 140 -16.19 19.97 -8.27
C GLY A 140 -16.83 20.02 -9.66
N LEU A 141 -17.01 18.87 -10.34
CA LEU A 141 -17.72 18.81 -11.61
C LEU A 141 -19.23 18.76 -11.38
N GLU A 142 -19.94 19.60 -12.13
CA GLU A 142 -21.39 19.56 -12.16
C GLU A 142 -21.90 18.52 -13.17
N LEU A 143 -23.03 17.90 -12.85
CA LEU A 143 -23.73 16.97 -13.74
C LEU A 143 -25.10 17.55 -14.10
N ASP A 144 -25.52 17.39 -15.36
CA ASP A 144 -26.85 17.75 -15.80
C ASP A 144 -27.93 16.75 -15.32
N ALA A 145 -29.18 17.00 -15.67
CA ALA A 145 -30.31 16.14 -15.32
C ALA A 145 -30.23 14.70 -15.90
N ASN A 146 -29.32 14.46 -16.85
CA ASN A 146 -29.08 13.16 -17.48
C ASN A 146 -27.72 12.56 -17.06
N ASP A 147 -27.14 13.03 -15.95
CA ASP A 147 -25.83 12.62 -15.43
C ASP A 147 -24.66 12.84 -16.41
N LYS A 148 -24.73 13.86 -17.27
CA LYS A 148 -23.64 14.28 -18.15
C LYS A 148 -22.83 15.40 -17.51
N ILE A 149 -21.51 15.35 -17.66
CA ILE A 149 -20.62 16.39 -17.15
C ILE A 149 -20.94 17.72 -17.86
N ILE A 150 -21.22 18.75 -17.07
CA ILE A 150 -21.39 20.12 -17.56
C ILE A 150 -20.00 20.71 -17.77
N ILE A 151 -19.69 21.02 -19.03
CA ILE A 151 -18.40 21.61 -19.39
C ILE A 151 -18.43 23.11 -19.05
N PRO A 152 -17.41 23.63 -18.35
CA PRO A 152 -17.30 25.07 -18.10
C PRO A 152 -17.26 25.89 -19.39
N ASP A 153 -17.84 27.10 -19.35
CA ASP A 153 -17.84 28.01 -20.49
C ASP A 153 -16.41 28.33 -20.98
N GLY A 154 -16.24 28.43 -22.30
CA GLY A 154 -14.96 28.78 -22.93
C GLY A 154 -14.00 27.62 -23.14
N ILE A 155 -14.29 26.43 -22.60
CA ILE A 155 -13.49 25.21 -22.84
C ILE A 155 -13.73 24.67 -24.25
N LYS A 156 -12.65 24.39 -24.98
CA LYS A 156 -12.65 23.84 -26.34
C LYS A 156 -11.89 22.53 -26.46
N HIS A 157 -10.97 22.28 -25.53
CA HIS A 157 -10.10 21.11 -25.55
C HIS A 157 -10.18 20.35 -24.23
N PHE A 158 -9.99 19.04 -24.32
CA PHE A 158 -9.93 18.15 -23.17
C PHE A 158 -8.66 17.31 -23.21
N LYS A 159 -8.09 17.08 -22.03
CA LYS A 159 -7.06 16.05 -21.83
C LYS A 159 -7.42 15.18 -20.64
N ILE A 160 -6.91 13.96 -20.67
CA ILE A 160 -6.98 13.00 -19.58
C ILE A 160 -5.54 12.77 -19.12
N ASP A 161 -5.28 12.96 -17.84
CA ASP A 161 -4.00 12.68 -17.20
C ASP A 161 -4.17 11.51 -16.23
N ILE A 162 -3.41 10.42 -16.43
CA ILE A 162 -3.57 9.17 -15.68
C ILE A 162 -2.31 8.93 -14.88
N GLY A 163 -2.45 8.89 -13.55
CA GLY A 163 -1.30 8.83 -12.65
C GLY A 163 -0.66 10.21 -12.52
N LEU A 164 -1.34 11.09 -11.80
CA LEU A 164 -0.92 12.49 -11.60
C LEU A 164 0.42 12.61 -10.87
N SER A 165 0.83 11.53 -10.18
CA SER A 165 2.09 11.50 -9.45
C SER A 165 2.14 12.64 -8.44
N PHE A 166 3.33 13.20 -8.20
CA PHE A 166 3.50 14.35 -7.33
C PHE A 166 3.14 15.64 -8.07
N ASP A 167 1.93 16.15 -7.83
CA ASP A 167 1.47 17.50 -8.19
C ASP A 167 1.21 17.76 -9.69
N ALA A 168 0.88 16.71 -10.45
CA ALA A 168 0.39 16.78 -11.84
C ALA A 168 1.19 17.71 -12.79
N PRO A 169 2.53 17.57 -12.89
CA PRO A 169 3.37 18.54 -13.59
C PRO A 169 3.11 18.60 -15.10
N HIS A 170 2.66 17.51 -15.71
CA HIS A 170 2.28 17.49 -17.11
C HIS A 170 1.01 18.30 -17.37
N SER A 171 0.01 18.12 -16.52
CA SER A 171 -1.22 18.90 -16.57
C SER A 171 -0.98 20.39 -16.39
N GLN A 172 -0.11 20.80 -15.47
CA GLN A 172 0.27 22.19 -15.32
C GLN A 172 0.83 22.77 -16.63
N ASN A 173 1.80 22.09 -17.25
CA ASN A 173 2.38 22.54 -18.52
C ASN A 173 1.34 22.68 -19.62
N TRP A 174 0.31 21.81 -19.66
CA TRP A 174 -0.75 21.95 -20.66
C TRP A 174 -1.66 23.15 -20.37
N LEU A 175 -2.01 23.37 -19.11
CA LEU A 175 -2.90 24.46 -18.69
C LEU A 175 -2.30 25.84 -18.94
N ASP A 176 -0.98 25.99 -18.75
CA ASP A 176 -0.23 27.22 -19.03
C ASP A 176 -0.28 27.66 -20.51
N ASN A 177 -0.45 26.69 -21.42
CA ASN A 177 -0.30 26.91 -22.86
C ASN A 177 -1.63 26.99 -23.60
N ASP A 178 -2.76 26.73 -22.94
CA ASP A 178 -4.08 26.74 -23.58
C ASP A 178 -5.19 27.09 -22.58
N ASP A 179 -5.61 28.36 -22.59
CA ASP A 179 -6.68 28.87 -21.72
C ASP A 179 -8.05 28.20 -21.91
N SER A 180 -8.25 27.53 -23.05
CA SER A 180 -9.48 26.79 -23.38
C SER A 180 -9.38 25.29 -23.08
N LEU A 181 -8.31 24.85 -22.43
CA LEU A 181 -8.11 23.47 -22.02
C LEU A 181 -8.74 23.20 -20.65
N CYS A 182 -9.46 22.08 -20.58
CA CYS A 182 -9.85 21.39 -19.36
C CYS A 182 -9.12 20.03 -19.26
N VAL A 183 -8.71 19.65 -18.06
CA VAL A 183 -8.01 18.38 -17.80
C VAL A 183 -8.72 17.59 -16.71
N PHE A 184 -8.98 16.32 -16.99
CA PHE A 184 -9.44 15.33 -16.02
C PHE A 184 -8.25 14.49 -15.56
N GLY A 185 -7.87 14.68 -14.30
CA GLY A 185 -6.73 14.00 -13.70
C GLY A 185 -7.17 12.83 -12.82
N PHE A 186 -6.59 11.65 -13.01
CA PHE A 186 -6.92 10.43 -12.27
C PHE A 186 -5.76 10.02 -11.36
N GLU A 187 -6.00 9.99 -10.05
CA GLU A 187 -5.00 9.64 -9.04
C GLU A 187 -5.61 8.84 -7.87
N PRO A 188 -5.26 7.55 -7.70
CA PRO A 188 -5.76 6.75 -6.58
C PRO A 188 -5.09 7.06 -5.23
N ASN A 189 -3.92 7.69 -5.19
CA ASN A 189 -3.25 8.00 -3.93
C ASN A 189 -3.91 9.18 -3.21
N HIS A 190 -4.66 8.90 -2.15
CA HIS A 190 -5.33 9.91 -1.32
C HIS A 190 -4.39 10.99 -0.76
N VAL A 191 -3.11 10.68 -0.51
CA VAL A 191 -2.11 11.67 -0.07
C VAL A 191 -1.87 12.71 -1.16
N TRP A 192 -1.71 12.27 -2.41
CA TRP A 192 -1.49 13.15 -3.56
C TRP A 192 -2.75 13.90 -3.95
N VAL A 193 -3.91 13.23 -3.93
CA VAL A 193 -5.21 13.89 -4.11
C VAL A 193 -5.35 15.04 -3.13
N LYS A 194 -5.20 14.77 -1.82
CA LYS A 194 -5.31 15.78 -0.77
C LYS A 194 -4.30 16.91 -0.99
N PHE A 195 -3.06 16.59 -1.34
CA PHE A 195 -2.04 17.59 -1.61
C PHE A 195 -2.46 18.53 -2.75
N MET A 196 -2.91 18.00 -3.89
CA MET A 196 -3.30 18.81 -5.05
C MET A 196 -4.56 19.64 -4.79
N THR A 197 -5.52 19.08 -4.06
CA THR A 197 -6.81 19.75 -3.75
C THR A 197 -6.77 20.64 -2.51
N SER A 198 -5.61 20.78 -1.85
CA SER A 198 -5.41 21.74 -0.76
C SER A 198 -4.87 23.08 -1.29
N PRO A 199 -5.32 24.22 -0.72
CA PRO A 199 -4.70 25.53 -0.96
C PRO A 199 -3.19 25.50 -0.77
N THR A 200 -2.45 26.28 -1.56
CA THR A 200 -0.98 26.26 -1.63
C THR A 200 -0.29 26.50 -0.27
N GLU A 201 -0.94 27.25 0.62
CA GLU A 201 -0.53 27.52 2.01
C GLU A 201 -0.73 26.33 2.96
N ASP A 202 -1.70 25.46 2.67
CA ASP A 202 -2.09 24.30 3.49
C ASP A 202 -1.41 23.00 3.04
N ARG A 203 -0.73 23.03 1.88
CA ARG A 203 -0.02 21.86 1.34
C ARG A 203 1.10 21.42 2.28
N ASP A 204 1.16 20.12 2.55
CA ASP A 204 2.25 19.52 3.32
C ASP A 204 3.56 19.56 2.52
N ARG A 205 4.46 20.48 2.88
CA ARG A 205 5.77 20.67 2.23
C ARG A 205 6.88 19.82 2.83
N THR A 206 6.57 18.86 3.67
CA THR A 206 7.58 17.94 4.22
C THR A 206 8.18 17.04 3.14
N PHE A 207 7.53 16.90 1.99
CA PHE A 207 8.01 16.23 0.77
C PHE A 207 9.06 17.06 -0.01
N LYS A 208 10.05 17.62 0.71
CA LYS A 208 10.99 18.65 0.24
C LYS A 208 11.72 18.34 -1.06
N ASP A 209 12.01 17.07 -1.34
CA ASP A 209 12.90 16.70 -2.44
C ASP A 209 12.25 16.78 -3.83
N TYR A 210 10.92 16.65 -3.92
CA TYR A 210 10.22 16.70 -5.21
C TYR A 210 9.90 18.13 -5.69
N HIS A 211 9.81 19.11 -4.78
CA HIS A 211 9.39 20.48 -5.11
C HIS A 211 10.41 21.27 -5.95
N THR A 212 11.60 20.73 -6.19
CA THR A 212 12.69 21.48 -6.85
C THR A 212 12.82 21.21 -8.34
N TYR A 213 12.23 20.12 -8.87
CA TYR A 213 12.52 19.66 -10.24
C TYR A 213 11.31 19.69 -11.18
N THR A 214 10.09 19.88 -10.68
CA THR A 214 8.88 19.85 -11.51
C THR A 214 8.03 21.10 -11.29
N LYS A 215 7.39 21.58 -12.37
CA LYS A 215 6.43 22.66 -12.27
C LYS A 215 5.18 22.13 -11.55
N GLN A 216 4.78 22.82 -10.49
CA GLN A 216 3.68 22.43 -9.61
C GLN A 216 2.33 22.84 -10.19
N LEU A 217 1.30 22.00 -9.98
CA LEU A 217 -0.07 22.38 -10.30
C LEU A 217 -0.52 23.57 -9.44
N GLU A 218 -0.83 24.67 -10.12
CA GLU A 218 -1.36 25.88 -9.51
C GLU A 218 -2.78 25.63 -9.00
N TYR A 219 -3.01 25.92 -7.72
CA TYR A 219 -4.28 25.64 -7.05
C TYR A 219 -5.46 26.39 -7.72
N GLU A 220 -5.20 27.52 -8.37
CA GLU A 220 -6.23 28.28 -9.07
C GLU A 220 -6.91 27.54 -10.23
N TYR A 221 -6.27 26.50 -10.78
CA TYR A 221 -6.85 25.65 -11.82
C TYR A 221 -7.76 24.56 -11.25
N VAL A 222 -7.56 24.17 -9.99
CA VAL A 222 -8.27 23.06 -9.34
C VAL A 222 -9.76 23.41 -9.18
N GLY A 223 -10.63 22.51 -9.64
CA GLY A 223 -12.08 22.69 -9.63
C GLY A 223 -12.61 23.68 -10.66
N LYS A 224 -11.75 24.22 -11.54
CA LYS A 224 -12.15 25.13 -12.63
C LYS A 224 -11.79 24.59 -14.01
N ARG A 225 -10.50 24.30 -14.21
CA ARG A 225 -9.92 23.78 -15.45
C ARG A 225 -9.18 22.46 -15.25
N PHE A 226 -8.91 22.10 -14.01
CA PHE A 226 -8.31 20.84 -13.62
C PHE A 226 -9.18 20.16 -12.56
N PHE A 227 -9.60 18.92 -12.84
CA PHE A 227 -10.49 18.17 -11.96
C PHE A 227 -9.80 16.86 -11.54
N VAL A 228 -9.53 16.72 -10.24
CA VAL A 228 -8.89 15.53 -9.66
C VAL A 228 -9.95 14.50 -9.31
N ILE A 229 -9.94 13.37 -10.00
CA ILE A 229 -10.83 12.24 -9.77
C ILE A 229 -10.04 11.17 -9.00
N PRO A 230 -10.40 10.87 -7.73
CA PRO A 230 -9.57 10.10 -6.81
C PRO A 230 -9.68 8.58 -7.02
N VAL A 231 -9.44 8.13 -8.25
CA VAL A 231 -9.56 6.73 -8.66
C VAL A 231 -8.45 6.35 -9.64
N ALA A 232 -8.10 5.07 -9.68
CA ALA A 232 -7.29 4.51 -10.76
C ALA A 232 -8.19 4.17 -11.95
N LEU A 233 -7.73 4.49 -13.17
CA LEU A 233 -8.34 3.97 -14.38
C LEU A 233 -7.83 2.56 -14.67
N SER A 234 -8.74 1.65 -15.01
CA SER A 234 -8.44 0.25 -15.30
C SER A 234 -9.43 -0.28 -16.35
N ASN A 235 -9.19 -1.48 -16.86
CA ASN A 235 -10.02 -2.16 -17.86
C ASN A 235 -11.22 -2.92 -17.27
N VAL A 236 -11.61 -2.60 -16.04
CA VAL A 236 -12.72 -3.25 -15.33
C VAL A 236 -14.02 -2.46 -15.52
N SER A 237 -15.14 -3.18 -15.67
CA SER A 237 -16.49 -2.59 -15.81
C SER A 237 -17.04 -2.03 -14.50
N ASP A 238 -16.58 -2.59 -13.39
CA ASP A 238 -17.07 -2.29 -12.04
C ASP A 238 -15.91 -1.82 -11.18
N GLN A 239 -16.20 -0.89 -10.26
CA GLN A 239 -15.22 -0.39 -9.30
C GLN A 239 -14.63 -1.55 -8.49
N LYS A 240 -13.32 -1.69 -8.57
CA LYS A 240 -12.52 -2.63 -7.77
C LYS A 240 -11.64 -1.85 -6.82
N GLU A 241 -11.42 -2.44 -5.65
CA GLU A 241 -10.43 -1.95 -4.70
C GLU A 241 -9.12 -2.69 -4.93
N MET A 242 -8.03 -1.97 -4.79
CA MET A 242 -6.69 -2.55 -4.78
C MET A 242 -5.83 -1.82 -3.77
N THR A 243 -4.89 -2.53 -3.15
CA THR A 243 -3.88 -1.90 -2.31
C THR A 243 -2.86 -1.21 -3.22
N LEU A 244 -2.77 0.11 -3.12
CA LEU A 244 -1.73 0.88 -3.81
C LEU A 244 -0.41 0.75 -3.04
N TYR A 245 0.63 0.25 -3.71
CA TYR A 245 1.97 0.15 -3.14
C TYR A 245 2.81 1.33 -3.62
N ILE A 246 3.17 2.22 -2.70
CA ILE A 246 4.06 3.35 -2.96
C ILE A 246 5.43 2.97 -2.38
N PRO A 247 6.46 2.74 -3.20
CA PRO A 247 7.80 2.50 -2.67
C PRO A 247 8.26 3.74 -1.90
N ASN A 248 8.71 3.55 -0.65
CA ASN A 248 9.22 4.66 0.15
C ASN A 248 10.46 5.27 -0.52
N VAL A 249 10.48 6.61 -0.61
CA VAL A 249 11.51 7.41 -1.27
C VAL A 249 12.88 7.28 -0.57
N SER A 250 12.94 6.74 0.65
CA SER A 250 14.16 6.56 1.44
C SER A 250 15.08 5.41 0.99
N ASP A 251 14.71 4.67 -0.05
CA ASP A 251 15.46 3.50 -0.53
C ASP A 251 16.35 3.82 -1.77
N GLY A 252 16.57 5.10 -2.07
CA GLY A 252 17.47 5.61 -3.11
C GLY A 252 18.65 6.39 -2.54
#